data_AF-A3D8L4-F1
#
_entry.id   AF-A3D8L4-F1
#
_cell.length_a   1.000
_cell.length_b   1.000
_cell.length_c   1.000
_cell.angle_alpha   90.00
_cell.angle_beta   90.00
_cell.angle_gamma   90.00
#
_symmetry.space_group_name_H-M   'P 1'
#
loop_
_entity.id
_entity.type
_entity.pdbx_description
1 polymer ?
#
loop_
_entity_poly.entity_id
_entity_poly.type
_entity_poly.pdbx_seq_one_letter_code
_entity_poly.pdbx_strand_id
1 'polypeptide(L)'
;MPVHSKLGRVCLYKMADVVGNRLANERKKTITKPDEDDPDKPDMDYERWRLIRAQAVGQEIKNEKDLKEVVEVNFATFVLNRIAAQIAPVLDQIHIRVKRKFPDIPERTIDAIKAEVIKSQNTAADLAEGIEGLLDEYIGRAD
;
A
#
# COMPACT_ATOMS: atom_id res chain seq x y z
N MET A 1 26.32 25.58 -46.23
CA MET A 1 26.09 27.02 -46.47
C MET A 1 27.17 27.53 -47.40
N PRO A 2 26.84 27.91 -48.65
CA PRO A 2 27.83 28.41 -49.59
C PRO A 2 28.43 29.74 -49.10
N VAL A 3 29.75 29.86 -49.10
CA VAL A 3 30.45 31.09 -48.71
C VAL A 3 30.42 32.05 -49.91
N HIS A 4 29.94 33.27 -49.70
CA HIS A 4 29.81 34.26 -50.76
C HIS A 4 31.14 34.95 -51.08
N SER A 5 31.90 35.31 -50.05
CA SER A 5 33.24 35.89 -50.18
C SER A 5 34.03 35.66 -48.90
N LYS A 6 35.35 35.56 -49.01
CA LYS A 6 36.25 35.40 -47.86
C LYS A 6 37.19 36.60 -47.82
N LEU A 7 37.08 37.40 -46.76
CA LEU A 7 38.00 38.50 -46.47
C LEU A 7 38.89 38.08 -45.29
N GLY A 8 40.12 37.65 -45.60
CA GLY A 8 41.07 37.18 -44.58
C GLY A 8 40.52 36.01 -43.76
N ARG A 9 40.34 36.22 -42.44
CA ARG A 9 39.78 35.22 -41.52
C ARG A 9 38.26 35.24 -41.40
N VAL A 10 37.57 36.12 -42.14
CA VAL A 10 36.12 36.28 -42.06
C VAL A 10 35.48 35.70 -43.33
N CYS A 11 34.45 34.87 -43.14
CA CYS A 11 33.62 34.35 -44.23
C CYS A 11 32.30 35.15 -44.27
N LEU A 12 32.02 35.76 -45.41
CA LEU A 12 30.78 36.49 -45.66
C LEU A 12 29.79 35.57 -46.37
N TYR A 13 28.53 35.64 -45.92
CA TYR A 13 27.42 34.90 -46.49
C TYR A 13 26.40 35.89 -47.07
N LYS A 14 25.68 35.50 -48.13
CA LYS A 14 24.54 36.31 -48.55
C LYS A 14 23.44 36.18 -47.50
N MET A 15 22.77 37.30 -47.22
CA MET A 15 21.64 37.31 -46.29
C MET A 15 20.54 36.31 -46.68
N ALA A 16 20.27 36.16 -47.97
CA ALA A 16 19.30 35.18 -48.49
C ALA A 16 19.64 33.73 -48.09
N ASP A 17 20.92 33.35 -48.15
CA ASP A 17 21.37 31.99 -47.80
C ASP A 17 21.23 31.75 -46.29
N VAL A 18 21.62 32.74 -45.47
CA VAL A 18 21.51 32.69 -44.00
C VAL A 18 20.06 32.55 -43.55
N VAL A 19 19.16 33.35 -44.13
CA VAL A 19 17.73 33.30 -43.85
C VAL A 19 17.13 31.98 -44.31
N GLY A 20 17.47 31.52 -45.51
CA GLY A 20 17.00 30.24 -46.05
C GLY A 20 17.38 29.05 -45.17
N ASN A 21 18.61 29.01 -44.65
CA ASN A 21 19.05 27.95 -43.74
C ASN A 21 18.39 28.05 -42.37
N ARG A 22 18.19 29.27 -41.84
CA ARG A 22 17.51 29.45 -40.57
C ARG A 22 16.07 28.98 -40.66
N LEU A 23 15.37 29.35 -41.74
CA LEU A 23 14.02 28.90 -42.04
C LEU A 23 13.94 27.39 -42.27
N ALA A 24 14.90 26.80 -42.99
CA ALA A 24 14.98 25.35 -43.19
C ALA A 24 15.23 24.60 -41.86
N ASN A 25 16.05 25.16 -40.97
CA ASN A 25 16.30 24.58 -39.65
C ASN A 25 15.08 24.70 -38.73
N GLU A 26 14.36 25.81 -38.78
CA GLU A 26 13.09 25.97 -38.05
C GLU A 26 12.03 25.00 -38.57
N ARG A 27 11.89 24.86 -39.90
CA ARG A 27 10.98 23.89 -40.52
C ARG A 27 11.33 22.45 -40.14
N LYS A 28 12.62 22.10 -40.05
CA LYS A 28 13.03 20.78 -39.55
C LYS A 28 12.63 20.59 -38.08
N LYS A 29 12.77 21.60 -37.22
CA LYS A 29 12.33 21.51 -35.81
C LYS A 29 10.82 21.36 -35.67
N THR A 30 10.02 22.00 -36.53
CA THR A 30 8.56 21.83 -36.51
C THR A 30 8.10 20.51 -37.12
N ILE A 31 8.77 19.99 -38.15
CA ILE A 31 8.45 18.68 -38.77
C ILE A 31 8.97 17.51 -37.92
N THR A 32 10.04 17.70 -37.13
CA THR A 32 10.60 16.68 -36.22
C THR A 32 9.97 16.73 -34.83
N LYS A 33 8.93 17.54 -34.59
CA LYS A 33 7.94 17.14 -33.60
C LYS A 33 7.16 16.01 -34.25
N PRO A 34 7.43 14.73 -33.93
CA PRO A 34 6.63 13.66 -34.48
C PRO A 34 5.22 13.94 -34.01
N ASP A 35 4.25 13.82 -34.91
CA ASP A 35 2.85 13.84 -34.57
C ASP A 35 2.63 12.88 -33.39
N GLU A 36 2.33 13.43 -32.22
CA GLU A 36 1.88 12.70 -31.02
C GLU A 36 0.42 12.23 -31.19
N ASP A 37 -0.19 12.46 -32.36
CA ASP A 37 -1.55 12.06 -32.70
C ASP A 37 -1.58 10.71 -33.45
N ASP A 38 -0.97 9.67 -32.87
CA ASP A 38 -1.23 8.27 -33.24
C ASP A 38 -2.26 7.71 -32.24
N PRO A 39 -3.56 7.65 -32.59
CA PRO A 39 -4.63 7.34 -31.64
C PRO A 39 -4.57 5.91 -31.05
N ASP A 40 -3.72 5.05 -31.60
CA ASP A 40 -3.49 3.68 -31.13
C ASP A 40 -2.19 3.51 -30.31
N LYS A 41 -1.36 4.56 -30.16
CA LYS A 41 -0.21 4.51 -29.25
C LYS A 41 -0.66 4.89 -27.85
N PRO A 42 -0.47 4.02 -26.83
CA PRO A 42 -0.68 4.42 -25.45
C PRO A 42 0.28 5.57 -25.15
N ASP A 43 -0.28 6.69 -24.69
CA ASP A 43 0.48 7.87 -24.27
C ASP A 43 1.43 7.45 -23.15
N MET A 44 2.69 7.25 -23.53
CA MET A 44 3.74 6.71 -22.65
C MET A 44 3.94 7.62 -21.44
N ASP A 45 3.66 8.91 -21.55
CA ASP A 45 3.78 9.87 -20.47
C ASP A 45 2.57 9.81 -19.53
N TYR A 46 1.36 9.52 -20.06
CA TYR A 46 0.20 9.21 -19.23
C TYR A 46 0.38 7.93 -18.41
N GLU A 47 0.88 6.85 -19.02
CA GLU A 47 1.14 5.59 -18.29
C GLU A 47 2.27 5.75 -17.26
N ARG A 48 3.32 6.52 -17.57
CA ARG A 48 4.35 6.89 -16.59
C ARG A 48 3.78 7.70 -15.44
N TRP A 49 2.94 8.69 -15.72
CA TRP A 49 2.30 9.50 -14.69
C TRP A 49 1.41 8.66 -13.78
N ARG A 50 0.61 7.76 -14.36
CA ARG A 50 -0.25 6.83 -13.62
C ARG A 50 0.59 5.90 -12.73
N LEU A 51 1.70 5.38 -13.24
CA LEU A 51 2.62 4.53 -12.49
C LEU A 51 3.31 5.29 -11.35
N ILE A 52 3.76 6.53 -11.58
CA ILE A 52 4.36 7.39 -10.56
C ILE A 52 3.33 7.73 -9.47
N ARG A 53 2.09 8.03 -9.85
CA ARG A 53 0.99 8.24 -8.90
C ARG A 53 0.73 6.99 -8.06
N ALA A 54 0.66 5.82 -8.69
CA ALA A 54 0.45 4.56 -7.98
C ALA A 54 1.62 4.24 -7.01
N GLN A 55 2.86 4.54 -7.42
CA GLN A 55 4.04 4.41 -6.57
C GLN A 55 4.01 5.39 -5.38
N ALA A 56 3.57 6.63 -5.60
CA ALA A 56 3.42 7.62 -4.53
C ALA A 56 2.38 7.17 -3.49
N VAL A 57 1.21 6.71 -3.93
CA VAL A 57 0.17 6.14 -3.05
C VAL A 57 0.70 4.93 -2.29
N GLY A 58 1.41 4.03 -2.97
CA GLY A 58 2.04 2.88 -2.31
C GLY A 58 3.09 3.27 -1.26
N GLN A 59 3.82 4.36 -1.50
CA GLN A 59 4.82 4.87 -0.56
C GLN A 59 4.18 5.59 0.62
N GLU A 60 3.07 6.30 0.43
CA GLU A 60 2.27 6.89 1.51
C GLU A 60 1.76 5.81 2.46
N ILE A 61 1.12 4.75 1.93
CA ILE A 61 0.66 3.60 2.73
C ILE A 61 1.83 2.95 3.48
N LYS A 62 3.01 2.87 2.86
CA LYS A 62 4.21 2.31 3.52
C LYS A 62 4.70 3.21 4.66
N ASN A 63 4.70 4.52 4.46
CA ASN A 63 5.08 5.49 5.49
C ASN A 63 4.09 5.47 6.67
N GLU A 64 2.79 5.32 6.40
CA GLU A 64 1.75 5.19 7.43
C GLU A 64 1.87 3.88 8.24
N LYS A 65 2.26 2.78 7.58
CA LYS A 65 2.64 1.52 8.26
C LYS A 65 3.87 1.70 9.15
N ASP A 66 4.89 2.40 8.67
CA ASP A 66 6.11 2.69 9.45
C ASP A 66 5.83 3.64 10.64
N LEU A 67 4.84 4.54 10.51
CA LEU A 67 4.31 5.37 11.59
C LEU A 67 3.42 4.62 12.59
N LYS A 68 3.10 3.34 12.34
CA LYS A 68 2.21 2.48 13.14
C LYS A 68 0.75 2.94 13.19
N GLU A 69 0.32 3.81 12.27
CA GLU A 69 -1.09 4.26 12.20
C GLU A 69 -1.98 3.26 11.45
N VAL A 70 -1.40 2.48 10.54
CA VAL A 70 -2.12 1.45 9.77
C VAL A 70 -1.59 0.07 10.13
N VAL A 71 -2.40 -0.73 10.83
CA VAL A 71 -2.09 -2.14 11.12
C VAL A 71 -2.80 -3.00 10.09
N GLU A 72 -2.04 -3.83 9.37
CA GLU A 72 -2.64 -4.86 8.52
C GLU A 72 -3.52 -5.77 9.38
N VAL A 73 -4.77 -5.98 8.94
CA VAL A 73 -5.76 -6.79 9.68
C VAL A 73 -5.18 -8.17 10.03
N ASN A 74 -4.40 -8.75 9.10
CA ASN A 74 -3.65 -9.98 9.28
C ASN A 74 -2.68 -9.97 10.47
N PHE A 75 -2.03 -8.83 10.74
CA PHE A 75 -1.16 -8.68 11.90
C PHE A 75 -1.97 -8.61 13.21
N ALA A 76 -3.10 -7.89 13.21
CA ALA A 76 -3.99 -7.84 14.37
C ALA A 76 -4.52 -9.25 14.72
N THR A 77 -4.97 -10.00 13.71
CA THR A 77 -5.39 -11.41 13.85
C THR A 77 -4.25 -12.29 14.37
N PHE A 78 -3.03 -12.14 13.83
CA PHE A 78 -1.86 -12.87 14.30
C PHE A 78 -1.54 -12.59 15.78
N VAL A 79 -1.54 -11.32 16.19
CA VAL A 79 -1.24 -10.92 17.57
C VAL A 79 -2.34 -11.41 18.52
N LEU A 80 -3.61 -11.28 18.15
CA LEU A 80 -4.73 -11.73 18.97
C LEU A 80 -4.73 -13.26 19.14
N ASN A 81 -4.48 -14.02 18.07
CA ASN A 81 -4.31 -15.47 18.15
C ASN A 81 -3.14 -15.85 19.07
N ARG A 82 -2.03 -15.11 19.01
CA ARG A 82 -0.88 -15.36 19.88
C ARG A 82 -1.17 -15.04 21.34
N ILE A 83 -1.91 -13.98 21.63
CA ILE A 83 -2.35 -13.63 22.99
C ILE A 83 -3.35 -14.68 23.50
N ALA A 84 -4.32 -15.08 22.68
CA ALA A 84 -5.30 -16.11 23.02
C ALA A 84 -4.60 -17.44 23.37
N ALA A 85 -3.62 -17.86 22.57
CA ALA A 85 -2.82 -19.06 22.84
C ALA A 85 -2.02 -18.99 24.16
N GLN A 86 -1.60 -17.79 24.59
CA GLN A 86 -0.92 -17.60 25.89
C GLN A 86 -1.90 -17.61 27.07
N ILE A 87 -3.13 -17.11 26.87
CA ILE A 87 -4.14 -17.02 27.92
C ILE A 87 -4.89 -18.34 28.12
N ALA A 88 -5.07 -19.15 27.07
CA ALA A 88 -5.80 -20.41 27.15
C ALA A 88 -5.27 -21.36 28.26
N PRO A 89 -3.96 -21.61 28.42
CA PRO A 89 -3.43 -22.42 29.52
C PRO A 89 -3.70 -21.83 30.91
N VAL A 90 -3.77 -20.50 31.03
CA VAL A 90 -4.05 -19.81 32.30
C VAL A 90 -5.53 -20.00 32.68
N LEU A 91 -6.42 -19.88 31.70
CA LEU A 91 -7.85 -20.14 31.86
C LEU A 91 -8.10 -21.61 32.23
N ASP A 92 -7.41 -22.55 31.58
CA ASP A 92 -7.51 -23.97 31.89
C ASP A 92 -7.09 -24.29 33.32
N GLN A 93 -6.18 -23.52 33.92
CA GLN A 93 -5.79 -23.75 35.32
C GLN A 93 -6.83 -23.25 36.34
N ILE A 94 -7.86 -22.50 35.94
CA ILE A 94 -8.83 -21.90 36.88
C ILE A 94 -9.53 -22.98 37.70
N HIS A 95 -10.04 -24.04 37.07
CA HIS A 95 -10.74 -25.11 37.79
C HIS A 95 -9.85 -25.80 38.83
N ILE A 96 -8.56 -25.99 38.53
CA ILE A 96 -7.57 -26.56 39.45
C ILE A 96 -7.33 -25.62 40.64
N ARG A 97 -7.18 -24.32 40.37
CA ARG A 97 -6.98 -23.29 41.41
C ARG A 97 -8.20 -23.20 42.33
N VAL A 98 -9.41 -23.30 41.77
CA VAL A 98 -10.67 -23.32 42.53
C VAL A 98 -10.76 -24.57 43.41
N LYS A 99 -10.49 -25.78 42.87
CA LYS A 99 -10.46 -27.03 43.64
C LYS A 99 -9.48 -26.98 44.80
N ARG A 100 -8.30 -26.39 44.58
CA ARG A 100 -7.26 -26.24 45.62
C ARG A 100 -7.67 -25.25 46.71
N LYS A 101 -8.42 -24.20 46.37
CA LYS A 101 -8.86 -23.16 47.32
C LYS A 101 -10.11 -23.57 48.10
N PHE A 102 -10.96 -24.39 47.50
CA PHE A 102 -12.22 -24.88 48.08
C PHE A 102 -12.34 -26.39 47.86
N PRO A 103 -11.68 -27.22 48.69
CA PRO A 103 -11.64 -28.67 48.51
C PRO A 103 -13.01 -29.35 48.71
N ASP A 104 -13.93 -28.71 49.43
CA ASP A 104 -15.27 -29.25 49.71
C ASP A 104 -16.30 -29.01 48.59
N ILE A 105 -15.91 -28.32 47.51
CA ILE A 105 -16.81 -28.09 46.38
C ILE A 105 -17.13 -29.44 45.68
N PRO A 106 -18.42 -29.71 45.36
CA PRO A 106 -18.80 -30.89 44.60
C PRO A 106 -18.08 -30.97 43.25
N GLU A 107 -17.60 -32.16 42.88
CA GLU A 107 -16.90 -32.41 41.60
C GLU A 107 -17.72 -31.91 40.39
N ARG A 108 -19.05 -32.08 40.43
CA ARG A 108 -19.99 -31.58 39.40
C ARG A 108 -19.89 -30.07 39.15
N THR A 109 -19.63 -29.27 40.18
CA THR A 109 -19.49 -27.81 40.05
C THR A 109 -18.16 -27.47 39.38
N ILE A 110 -17.10 -28.24 39.67
CA ILE A 110 -15.79 -28.07 39.03
C ILE A 110 -15.86 -28.44 37.54
N ASP A 111 -16.60 -29.50 37.21
CA ASP A 111 -16.85 -29.91 35.83
C ASP A 111 -17.65 -28.83 35.07
N ALA A 112 -18.64 -28.22 35.71
CA ALA A 112 -19.38 -27.09 35.14
C ALA A 112 -18.48 -25.88 34.87
N ILE A 113 -17.58 -25.53 35.80
CA ILE A 113 -16.60 -24.46 35.61
C ILE A 113 -15.66 -24.77 34.44
N LYS A 114 -15.17 -26.01 34.35
CA LYS A 114 -14.31 -26.44 33.24
C LYS A 114 -15.03 -26.33 31.89
N ALA A 115 -16.29 -26.76 31.82
CA ALA A 115 -17.09 -26.65 30.60
C ALA A 115 -17.30 -25.19 30.18
N GLU A 116 -17.56 -24.29 31.14
CA GLU A 116 -17.76 -22.86 30.85
C GLU A 116 -16.49 -22.15 30.40
N VAL A 117 -15.34 -22.54 30.94
CA VAL A 117 -14.02 -22.06 30.47
C VAL A 117 -13.79 -22.45 29.02
N ILE A 118 -14.05 -23.72 28.66
CA ILE A 118 -13.88 -24.20 27.28
C ILE A 118 -14.80 -23.46 26.32
N LYS A 119 -16.07 -23.24 26.69
CA LYS A 119 -16.99 -22.43 25.87
C LYS A 119 -16.48 -21.01 25.66
N SER A 120 -16.00 -20.37 26.72
CA SER A 120 -15.46 -19.00 26.66
C SER A 120 -14.22 -18.92 25.77
N GLN A 121 -13.34 -19.93 25.82
CA GLN A 121 -12.19 -20.04 24.93
C GLN A 121 -12.60 -20.19 23.46
N ASN A 122 -13.60 -21.03 23.17
CA ASN A 122 -14.09 -21.21 21.81
C ASN A 122 -14.71 -19.92 21.26
N THR A 123 -15.55 -19.23 22.05
CA THR A 123 -16.11 -17.93 21.64
C THR A 123 -15.03 -16.88 21.39
N ALA A 124 -13.95 -16.88 22.19
CA ALA A 124 -12.82 -15.98 21.96
C ALA A 124 -12.04 -16.32 20.67
N ALA A 125 -11.92 -17.60 20.32
CA ALA A 125 -11.32 -18.04 19.07
C ALA A 125 -12.19 -17.63 17.86
N ASP A 126 -13.50 -17.84 17.93
CA ASP A 126 -14.45 -17.42 16.88
C ASP A 126 -14.40 -15.90 16.66
N LEU A 127 -14.30 -15.11 17.73
CA LEU A 127 -14.17 -13.66 17.64
C LEU A 127 -12.87 -13.22 16.95
N ALA A 128 -11.79 -13.99 17.13
CA ALA A 128 -10.52 -13.72 16.47
C ALA A 128 -10.59 -13.99 14.95
N GLU A 129 -11.44 -14.90 14.49
CA GLU A 129 -11.69 -15.12 13.05
C GLU A 129 -12.54 -13.99 12.43
N GLY A 130 -13.42 -13.35 13.22
CA GLY A 130 -14.29 -12.26 12.78
C GLY A 130 -13.67 -10.86 12.76
N ILE A 131 -12.35 -10.72 13.00
CA ILE A 131 -11.68 -9.42 13.11
C ILE A 131 -11.81 -8.57 11.84
N GLU A 132 -11.79 -9.18 10.65
CA GLU A 132 -11.98 -8.46 9.39
C GLU A 132 -13.36 -7.79 9.33
N GLY A 133 -14.42 -8.50 9.71
CA GLY A 133 -15.77 -7.95 9.75
C GLY A 133 -15.96 -6.86 10.82
N LEU A 134 -15.26 -6.96 11.96
CA LEU A 134 -15.26 -5.90 12.98
C LEU A 134 -14.56 -4.63 12.50
N LEU A 135 -13.52 -4.77 11.67
CA LEU A 135 -12.87 -3.62 11.05
C LEU A 135 -13.81 -2.95 10.03
N ASP A 136 -14.50 -3.74 9.22
CA ASP A 136 -15.49 -3.21 8.26
C ASP A 136 -16.61 -2.45 8.99
N GLU A 137 -17.08 -2.95 10.14
CA GLU A 137 -18.06 -2.25 10.98
C GLU A 137 -17.51 -0.93 11.55
N TYR A 138 -16.24 -0.91 11.99
CA TYR A 138 -15.60 0.30 12.50
C TYR A 138 -15.45 1.38 11.41
N ILE A 139 -15.02 0.97 10.21
CA ILE A 139 -14.90 1.87 9.05
C ILE A 139 -16.28 2.39 8.64
N GLY A 140 -17.27 1.51 8.52
CA GLY A 140 -18.65 1.88 8.15
C GLY A 140 -19.38 2.77 9.17
N ARG A 141 -18.84 2.92 10.38
CA ARG A 141 -19.35 3.84 11.41
C ARG A 141 -18.60 5.19 11.44
N ALA A 142 -17.44 5.26 10.78
CA ALA A 142 -16.60 6.45 10.71
C ALA A 142 -16.94 7.37 9.52
N ASP A 143 -17.74 6.89 8.55
CA ASP A 143 -18.44 7.67 7.52
C ASP A 143 -19.84 8.13 7.98
#